data_AF-A0AA38CHH2-F1
#
_entry.id   AF-A0AA38CHH2-F1
#
_cell.length_a   1.000
_cell.length_b   1.000
_cell.length_c   1.000
_cell.angle_alpha   90.00
_cell.angle_beta   90.00
_cell.angle_gamma   90.00
#
_symmetry.space_group_name_H-M   'P 1'
#
loop_
_entity.id
_entity.type
_entity.pdbx_description
1 polymer ?
#
loop_
_entity_poly.entity_id
_entity_poly.type
_entity_poly.pdbx_seq_one_letter_code
_entity_poly.pdbx_strand_id
1 'polypeptide(L)'
;YAYAPESARLDWNTFTKGYFLNRDTLVAVLLLVDASVPPQKIDLDCANWLGRNNIPLTFVFTKCDKRKSGKSGLKPPEENIQDFQGLIKKNYQEPPPWIMTSSVSNLGRDDLLLHMSQLRNYWDN
;
A
#
# COMPACT_ATOMS: atom_id res chain seq x y z
N TYR A 1 4.14 -17.29 -1.30
CA TYR A 1 3.35 -16.41 -2.18
C TYR A 1 2.40 -17.28 -2.98
N ALA A 2 1.11 -16.92 -3.05
CA ALA A 2 0.14 -17.63 -3.89
C ALA A 2 0.33 -17.20 -5.36
N TYR A 3 0.47 -18.15 -6.28
CA TYR A 3 0.66 -17.89 -7.70
C TYR A 3 -0.72 -17.76 -8.37
N ALA A 4 -1.09 -16.54 -8.75
CA ALA A 4 -2.26 -16.31 -9.58
C ALA A 4 -1.88 -16.46 -11.07
N PRO A 5 -2.71 -17.11 -11.91
CA PRO A 5 -2.50 -17.19 -13.36
C PRO A 5 -2.35 -15.81 -13.99
N GLU A 6 -1.53 -15.71 -15.04
CA GLU A 6 -1.28 -14.44 -15.76
C GLU A 6 -2.57 -13.83 -16.34
N SER A 7 -3.48 -14.67 -16.84
CA SER A 7 -4.81 -14.25 -17.29
C SER A 7 -5.66 -13.62 -16.18
N ALA A 8 -5.63 -14.18 -14.96
CA ALA A 8 -6.34 -13.63 -13.81
C ALA A 8 -5.73 -12.29 -13.34
N ARG A 9 -4.43 -12.07 -13.55
CA ARG A 9 -3.74 -10.78 -13.30
C ARG A 9 -4.09 -9.72 -14.36
N LEU A 10 -4.33 -10.12 -15.60
CA LEU A 10 -4.74 -9.24 -16.71
C LEU A 10 -6.23 -8.83 -16.60
N ASP A 11 -7.13 -9.75 -16.27
CA ASP A 11 -8.56 -9.42 -16.08
C ASP A 11 -8.84 -8.53 -14.86
N TRP A 12 -8.03 -8.66 -13.80
CA TRP A 12 -8.10 -7.76 -12.65
C TRP A 12 -7.86 -6.30 -13.02
N ASN A 13 -7.08 -6.04 -14.07
CA ASN A 13 -6.65 -4.68 -14.42
C ASN A 13 -7.77 -3.84 -15.02
N THR A 14 -8.73 -4.40 -15.75
CA THR A 14 -9.77 -3.60 -16.42
C THR A 14 -10.95 -3.33 -15.50
N PHE A 15 -11.46 -4.37 -14.80
CA PHE A 15 -12.59 -4.22 -13.89
C PHE A 15 -12.24 -3.35 -12.67
N THR A 16 -11.07 -3.59 -12.07
CA THR A 16 -10.64 -2.86 -10.86
C THR A 16 -10.34 -1.39 -11.16
N LYS A 17 -9.75 -1.08 -12.32
CA LYS A 17 -9.56 0.32 -12.75
C LYS A 17 -10.89 0.99 -13.03
N GLY A 18 -11.83 0.30 -13.69
CA GLY A 18 -13.18 0.80 -13.89
C GLY A 18 -13.88 1.15 -12.58
N TYR A 19 -13.76 0.30 -11.55
CA TYR A 19 -14.27 0.60 -10.22
C TYR A 19 -13.65 1.88 -9.64
N PHE A 20 -12.33 1.97 -9.62
CA PHE A 20 -11.65 3.12 -9.01
C PHE A 20 -11.92 4.45 -9.72
N LEU A 21 -12.16 4.42 -11.03
CA LEU A 21 -12.42 5.64 -11.82
C LEU A 21 -13.88 6.10 -11.75
N ASN A 22 -14.83 5.20 -11.52
CA ASN A 22 -16.26 5.50 -11.66
C ASN A 22 -17.04 5.35 -10.34
N ARG A 23 -16.36 5.10 -9.21
CA ARG A 23 -17.02 4.97 -7.90
C ARG A 23 -16.99 6.29 -7.16
N ASP A 24 -18.06 7.07 -7.29
CA ASP A 24 -18.18 8.38 -6.64
C ASP A 24 -18.12 8.32 -5.10
N THR A 25 -18.54 7.19 -4.50
CA THR A 25 -18.49 6.99 -3.05
C THR A 25 -17.13 6.49 -2.55
N LEU A 26 -16.11 6.39 -3.40
CA LEU A 26 -14.79 5.93 -3.00
C LEU A 26 -14.03 7.07 -2.31
N VAL A 27 -13.88 6.98 -0.99
CA VAL A 27 -13.16 7.99 -0.20
C VAL A 27 -11.64 7.88 -0.39
N ALA A 28 -11.08 6.68 -0.23
CA ALA A 28 -9.64 6.45 -0.34
C ALA A 28 -9.31 4.97 -0.52
N VAL A 29 -8.10 4.69 -1.02
CA VAL A 29 -7.54 3.34 -1.17
C VAL A 29 -6.45 3.08 -0.12
N LEU A 30 -6.58 1.98 0.63
CA LEU A 30 -5.51 1.47 1.48
C LEU A 30 -4.66 0.47 0.69
N LEU A 31 -3.49 0.89 0.22
CA LEU A 31 -2.60 0.04 -0.56
C LEU A 31 -1.66 -0.74 0.38
N LEU A 32 -1.91 -2.04 0.51
CA LEU A 32 -1.08 -2.91 1.34
C LEU A 32 0.25 -3.23 0.64
N VAL A 33 1.37 -2.93 1.31
CA VAL A 33 2.73 -3.20 0.80
C VAL A 33 3.46 -4.10 1.79
N ASP A 34 4.09 -5.18 1.34
CA ASP A 34 4.86 -6.07 2.23
C ASP A 34 6.22 -5.43 2.56
N ALA A 35 6.41 -4.98 3.80
CA ALA A 35 7.65 -4.33 4.21
C ALA A 35 8.81 -5.32 4.45
N SER A 36 8.53 -6.62 4.49
CA SER A 36 9.57 -7.64 4.72
C SER A 36 10.41 -7.97 3.49
N VAL A 37 10.08 -7.38 2.34
CA VAL A 37 10.78 -7.56 1.07
C VAL A 37 11.18 -6.22 0.45
N PRO A 38 12.19 -6.17 -0.44
CA PRO A 38 12.54 -4.96 -1.16
C PRO A 38 11.35 -4.39 -1.96
N PRO A 39 11.32 -3.07 -2.22
CA PRO A 39 10.26 -2.44 -3.01
C PRO A 39 9.98 -3.19 -4.31
N GLN A 40 8.74 -3.59 -4.53
CA GLN A 40 8.35 -4.32 -5.73
C GLN A 40 7.81 -3.35 -6.78
N LYS A 41 8.16 -3.60 -8.05
CA LYS A 41 7.70 -2.77 -9.17
C LYS A 41 6.17 -2.69 -9.25
N ILE A 42 5.48 -3.79 -8.94
CA ILE A 42 4.01 -3.84 -9.00
C ILE A 42 3.35 -2.88 -8.00
N ASP A 43 3.91 -2.74 -6.79
CA ASP A 43 3.39 -1.83 -5.77
C ASP A 43 3.61 -0.36 -6.20
N LEU A 44 4.79 -0.06 -6.76
CA LEU A 44 5.10 1.27 -7.30
C LEU A 44 4.22 1.62 -8.51
N ASP A 45 4.03 0.69 -9.44
CA ASP A 45 3.18 0.87 -10.62
C ASP A 45 1.72 1.13 -10.19
N CYS A 46 1.22 0.36 -9.22
CA CYS A 46 -0.12 0.53 -8.66
C CYS A 46 -0.27 1.90 -8.01
N ALA A 47 0.66 2.28 -7.12
CA ALA A 47 0.68 3.58 -6.48
C ALA A 47 0.67 4.70 -7.53
N ASN A 48 1.62 4.70 -8.47
CA ASN A 48 1.71 5.71 -9.51
C ASN A 48 0.45 5.78 -10.39
N TRP A 49 -0.23 4.65 -10.64
CA TRP A 49 -1.49 4.65 -11.36
C TRP A 49 -2.60 5.32 -10.54
N LEU A 50 -2.74 5.00 -9.25
CA LEU A 50 -3.70 5.65 -8.35
C LEU A 50 -3.46 7.16 -8.28
N GLY A 51 -2.21 7.58 -8.06
CA GLY A 51 -1.81 8.99 -8.00
C GLY A 51 -2.09 9.77 -9.29
N ARG A 52 -1.77 9.20 -10.47
CA ARG A 52 -2.06 9.86 -11.77
C ARG A 52 -3.55 10.03 -12.05
N ASN A 53 -4.42 9.21 -11.44
CA ASN A 53 -5.87 9.31 -11.58
C ASN A 53 -6.51 10.08 -10.40
N ASN A 54 -5.71 10.78 -9.59
CA ASN A 54 -6.16 11.54 -8.43
C ASN A 54 -7.00 10.72 -7.43
N ILE A 55 -6.72 9.43 -7.31
CA ILE A 55 -7.40 8.57 -6.34
C ILE A 55 -6.67 8.72 -5.00
N PRO A 56 -7.34 9.19 -3.93
CA PRO A 56 -6.72 9.32 -2.61
C PRO A 56 -6.22 7.96 -2.12
N LEU A 57 -5.00 7.91 -1.61
CA LEU A 57 -4.40 6.65 -1.17
C LEU A 57 -3.61 6.78 0.13
N THR A 58 -3.48 5.67 0.85
CA THR A 58 -2.63 5.52 2.03
C THR A 58 -1.87 4.22 1.92
N PHE A 59 -0.55 4.24 2.10
CA PHE A 59 0.23 3.01 2.14
C PHE A 59 0.10 2.33 3.50
N VAL A 60 -0.17 1.03 3.50
CA VAL A 60 -0.19 0.22 4.72
C VAL A 60 0.92 -0.81 4.60
N PHE A 61 2.04 -0.52 5.25
CA PHE A 61 3.19 -1.41 5.27
C PHE A 61 2.91 -2.57 6.22
N THR A 62 2.81 -3.78 5.68
CA THR A 62 2.47 -5.00 6.43
C THR A 62 3.71 -5.79 6.82
N LYS A 63 3.56 -6.74 7.74
CA LYS A 63 4.62 -7.67 8.19
C LYS A 63 5.85 -6.97 8.79
N CYS A 64 5.63 -5.83 9.44
CA CYS A 64 6.69 -5.07 10.08
C CYS A 64 7.34 -5.79 11.29
N ASP A 65 6.81 -6.95 11.71
CA ASP A 65 7.42 -7.85 12.69
C ASP A 65 8.63 -8.63 12.14
N LYS A 66 8.77 -8.74 10.82
CA LYS A 66 9.81 -9.56 10.20
C LYS A 66 11.19 -8.92 10.34
N ARG A 67 11.95 -9.38 11.33
CA ARG A 67 13.35 -8.97 11.52
C ARG A 67 14.32 -9.88 10.74
N LYS A 68 15.50 -9.34 10.46
CA LYS A 68 16.62 -10.04 9.82
C LYS A 68 16.99 -11.28 10.65
N SER A 69 16.82 -12.48 10.08
CA SER A 69 17.57 -13.64 10.53
C SER A 69 18.90 -13.65 9.77
N GLY A 70 20.02 -13.79 10.47
CA GLY A 70 21.37 -13.47 9.99
C GLY A 70 21.86 -14.14 8.69
N LYS A 71 21.07 -15.01 8.04
CA LYS A 71 21.39 -15.69 6.78
C LYS A 71 20.56 -15.24 5.56
N SER A 72 19.46 -14.49 5.72
CA SER A 72 18.54 -14.23 4.59
C SER A 72 18.94 -13.08 3.66
N GLY A 73 19.91 -12.24 4.05
CA GLY A 73 20.31 -11.07 3.26
C GLY A 73 19.23 -9.98 3.14
N LEU A 74 18.06 -10.16 3.77
CA LEU A 74 16.96 -9.20 3.72
C LEU A 74 17.20 -8.03 4.67
N LYS A 75 16.83 -6.83 4.22
CA LYS A 75 16.81 -5.61 5.02
C LYS A 75 15.67 -5.65 6.04
N PRO A 76 15.80 -4.97 7.19
CA PRO A 76 14.68 -4.78 8.10
C PRO A 76 13.56 -3.98 7.44
N PRO A 77 12.30 -4.12 7.91
CA PRO A 77 11.15 -3.44 7.32
C PRO A 77 11.30 -1.94 7.20
N GLU A 78 11.91 -1.30 8.21
CA GLU A 78 12.13 0.14 8.22
C GLU A 78 13.02 0.60 7.05
N GLU A 79 14.06 -0.17 6.69
CA GLU A 79 14.92 0.15 5.55
C GLU A 79 14.21 -0.05 4.21
N ASN A 80 13.43 -1.14 4.06
CA ASN A 80 12.63 -1.35 2.84
C ASN A 80 11.58 -0.24 2.66
N ILE A 81 10.98 0.24 3.75
CA ILE A 81 10.03 1.36 3.74
C ILE A 81 10.75 2.64 3.29
N GLN A 82 11.94 2.92 3.81
CA GLN A 82 12.74 4.07 3.39
C GLN A 82 13.09 4.01 1.89
N ASP A 83 13.51 2.84 1.41
CA ASP A 83 13.78 2.62 -0.02
C ASP A 83 12.52 2.86 -0.86
N PHE A 84 11.38 2.30 -0.43
CA PHE A 84 10.09 2.47 -1.11
C PHE A 84 9.70 3.95 -1.18
N GLN A 85 9.80 4.68 -0.06
CA GLN A 85 9.51 6.11 0.00
C GLN A 85 10.45 6.91 -0.90
N GLY A 86 11.74 6.57 -0.93
CA GLY A 86 12.71 7.22 -1.82
C GLY A 86 12.38 7.05 -3.30
N LEU A 87 11.81 5.90 -3.69
CA LEU A 87 11.34 5.65 -5.05
C LEU A 87 10.03 6.38 -5.35
N ILE A 88 9.06 6.35 -4.44
CA ILE A 88 7.76 7.04 -4.61
C ILE A 88 7.93 8.55 -4.73
N LYS A 89 8.77 9.18 -3.89
CA LYS A 89 9.00 10.63 -3.90
C LYS A 89 9.46 11.20 -5.25
N LYS A 90 9.97 10.36 -6.16
CA LYS A 90 10.34 10.80 -7.52
C LYS A 90 9.14 11.16 -8.39
N ASN A 91 7.97 10.59 -8.10
CA ASN A 91 6.76 10.74 -8.91
C ASN A 91 5.64 11.52 -8.20
N TYR A 92 5.87 11.94 -6.96
CA TYR A 92 4.89 12.63 -6.11
C TYR A 92 5.47 13.95 -5.61
N GLN A 93 4.72 15.05 -5.74
CA GLN A 93 5.07 16.31 -5.09
C GLN A 93 4.99 16.18 -3.57
N GLU A 94 3.90 15.56 -3.10
CA GLU A 94 3.71 15.18 -1.71
C GLU A 94 3.42 13.68 -1.65
N PRO A 95 4.24 12.88 -0.95
CA PRO A 95 4.03 11.45 -0.87
C PRO A 95 2.77 11.14 -0.02
N PRO A 96 1.97 10.13 -0.41
CA PRO A 96 0.82 9.70 0.36
C PRO A 96 1.16 9.33 1.81
N PRO A 97 0.21 9.50 2.76
CA PRO A 97 0.38 9.04 4.12
C PRO A 97 0.60 7.53 4.18
N TRP A 98 1.23 7.07 5.26
CA TRP A 98 1.54 5.66 5.43
C TRP A 98 1.49 5.21 6.90
N ILE A 99 1.21 3.93 7.11
CA ILE A 99 1.10 3.30 8.44
C ILE A 99 1.86 1.98 8.43
N MET A 100 2.66 1.72 9.46
CA MET A 100 3.29 0.41 9.69
C MET A 100 2.36 -0.51 10.46
N THR A 101 2.22 -1.75 10.00
CA THR A 101 1.34 -2.75 10.58
C THR A 101 1.97 -4.12 10.67
N SER A 102 1.51 -4.91 11.63
CA SER A 102 1.74 -6.35 11.69
C SER A 102 0.54 -7.05 12.28
N SER A 103 0.03 -8.04 11.56
CA SER A 103 -1.02 -8.93 12.08
C SER A 103 -0.52 -9.88 13.16
N VAL A 104 0.79 -10.10 13.28
CA VAL A 104 1.41 -10.99 14.27
C VAL A 104 1.61 -10.27 15.60
N SER A 105 2.17 -9.05 15.56
CA SER A 105 2.43 -8.27 16.78
C SER A 105 1.33 -7.26 17.12
N ASN A 106 0.26 -7.20 16.32
CA ASN A 106 -0.83 -6.22 16.44
C ASN A 106 -0.36 -4.75 16.30
N LEU A 107 0.85 -4.54 15.77
CA LEU A 107 1.41 -3.21 15.50
C LEU A 107 0.50 -2.44 14.52
N GLY A 108 0.31 -1.14 14.79
CA GLY A 108 -0.40 -0.21 13.91
C GLY A 108 -1.90 -0.41 13.82
N ARG A 109 -2.48 -1.31 14.63
CA ARG A 109 -3.93 -1.55 14.63
C ARG A 109 -4.69 -0.28 15.01
N ASP A 110 -4.30 0.38 16.10
CA ASP A 110 -5.01 1.56 16.60
C ASP A 110 -4.82 2.75 15.65
N ASP A 111 -3.63 2.93 15.08
CA ASP A 111 -3.35 3.94 14.06
C ASP A 111 -4.22 3.72 12.80
N LEU A 112 -4.33 2.46 12.35
CA LEU A 112 -5.15 2.11 11.18
C LEU A 112 -6.65 2.34 11.47
N LEU A 113 -7.13 1.97 12.66
CA LEU A 113 -8.52 2.20 13.05
C LEU A 113 -8.83 3.69 13.19
N LEU A 114 -7.91 4.47 13.75
CA LEU A 114 -8.04 5.92 13.84
C LEU A 114 -8.10 6.54 12.45
N HIS A 115 -7.20 6.15 11.55
CA HIS A 115 -7.18 6.61 10.16
C HIS A 115 -8.49 6.26 9.44
N MET A 116 -8.99 5.03 9.58
CA MET A 116 -10.29 4.63 9.03
C MET A 116 -11.44 5.45 9.60
N SER A 117 -11.41 5.76 10.91
CA SER A 117 -12.41 6.62 11.54
C SER A 117 -12.38 8.04 10.98
N GLN A 118 -11.19 8.57 10.66
CA GLN A 118 -11.05 9.88 10.02
C GLN A 118 -11.57 9.86 8.58
N LEU A 119 -11.27 8.80 7.82
CA LEU A 119 -11.77 8.62 6.45
C LEU A 119 -13.31 8.55 6.42
N ARG A 120 -13.94 7.96 7.43
CA ARG A 120 -15.40 7.90 7.54
C ARG A 120 -16.07 9.28 7.52
N ASN A 121 -15.40 10.33 8.00
CA ASN A 121 -15.95 11.69 7.99
C ASN A 121 -16.16 12.25 6.58
N TYR A 122 -15.54 11.65 5.56
CA TYR A 122 -15.74 12.02 4.16
C TYR A 122 -16.84 11.20 3.47
N TRP A 123 -17.48 10.25 4.16
CA TRP A 123 -18.56 9.44 3.61
C TRP A 123 -19.94 10.11 3.70
N ASP A 124 -20.14 10.94 4.73
CA ASP A 124 -21.44 11.55 5.04
C ASP A 124 -21.64 12.94 4.38
N ASN A 125 -20.76 13.33 3.44
CA ASN A 125 -20.85 14.58 2.65
C ASN A 125 -21.18 14.30 1.18
#